data_AF-A0AAV4JUT0-F1
#
_entry.id   AF-A0AAV4JUT0-F1
#
_cell.length_a   1.000
_cell.length_b   1.000
_cell.length_c   1.000
_cell.angle_alpha   90.00
_cell.angle_beta   90.00
_cell.angle_gamma   90.00
#
_symmetry.space_group_name_H-M   'P 1'
#
loop_
_entity.id
_entity.type
_entity.pdbx_description
1 polymer ?
#
loop_
_entity_poly.entity_id
_entity_poly.type
_entity_poly.pdbx_seq_one_letter_code
_entity_poly.pdbx_strand_id
1 'polypeptide(L)'
;MESQHPDALKIVTGVFNHCDAATALSALPLQQEVNRPTRGEKTLDLFLVNVNNVYSCHNPPLSGRSDHNLVLLRPTCRPMTLRVHPKET
;
A
#
# COMPACT_ATOMS: atom_id res chain seq x y z
N MET A 1 16.26 -4.61 12.07
CA MET A 1 15.67 -4.52 10.72
C MET A 1 15.48 -3.06 10.31
N GLU A 2 14.64 -2.29 10.99
CA GLU A 2 14.41 -0.87 10.63
C GLU A 2 15.66 0.02 10.79
N SER A 3 16.44 -0.15 11.86
CA SER A 3 17.70 0.58 12.07
C SER A 3 18.84 0.19 11.12
N GLN A 4 18.74 -0.97 10.47
CA GLN A 4 19.77 -1.49 9.56
C GLN A 4 19.51 -1.09 8.10
N HIS A 5 18.25 -0.86 7.76
CA HIS A 5 17.82 -0.49 6.41
C HIS A 5 16.79 0.65 6.50
N PRO A 6 17.23 1.88 6.84
CA PRO A 6 16.32 3.02 7.01
C PRO A 6 15.53 3.35 5.73
N ASP A 7 16.13 3.09 4.56
CA ASP A 7 15.56 3.39 3.23
C ASP A 7 14.71 2.24 2.67
N ALA A 8 14.51 1.16 3.42
CA ALA A 8 13.67 0.06 2.96
C ALA A 8 12.22 0.50 2.80
N LEU A 9 11.53 -0.08 1.82
CA LEU A 9 10.08 0.02 1.69
C LEU A 9 9.42 -0.66 2.89
N LYS A 10 8.56 0.06 3.59
CA LYS A 10 7.81 -0.43 4.75
C LYS A 10 6.34 -0.46 4.38
N ILE A 11 5.71 -1.61 4.51
CA ILE A 11 4.29 -1.81 4.25
C ILE A 11 3.66 -2.47 5.47
N VAL A 12 2.60 -1.87 6.00
CA VAL A 12 1.72 -2.47 7.00
C VAL A 12 0.33 -2.57 6.38
N THR A 13 -0.19 -3.78 6.24
CA THR A 13 -1.49 -3.99 5.57
C THR A 13 -2.27 -5.11 6.23
N GLY A 14 -3.59 -5.04 6.11
CA GLY A 14 -4.52 -6.04 6.63
C GLY A 14 -5.85 -5.41 7.05
N VAL A 15 -6.62 -6.17 7.82
CA VAL A 15 -7.90 -5.73 8.39
C VAL A 15 -7.65 -5.02 9.71
N PHE A 16 -7.85 -3.70 9.76
CA PHE A 16 -7.61 -2.90 10.95
C PHE A 16 -8.82 -2.84 11.88
N ASN A 17 -10.04 -3.02 11.35
CA ASN A 17 -11.32 -3.04 12.08
C ASN A 17 -11.49 -1.87 13.07
N HIS A 18 -11.05 -2.07 14.32
CA HIS A 18 -11.18 -1.12 15.43
C HIS A 18 -9.91 -0.29 15.69
N CYS A 19 -8.83 -0.54 14.96
CA CYS A 19 -7.57 0.18 15.12
C CYS A 19 -7.74 1.62 14.62
N ASP A 20 -7.45 2.58 15.49
CA ASP A 20 -7.38 3.99 15.11
C ASP A 20 -6.10 4.24 14.31
N ALA A 21 -6.20 4.08 12.99
CA ALA A 21 -5.09 4.33 12.08
C ALA A 21 -4.62 5.79 12.13
N ALA A 22 -5.45 6.74 12.58
CA ALA A 22 -5.03 8.14 12.73
C ALA A 22 -3.92 8.27 13.78
N THR A 23 -4.05 7.55 14.90
CA THR A 23 -2.99 7.48 15.92
C THR A 23 -1.69 6.91 15.33
N ALA A 24 -1.76 5.82 14.56
CA ALA A 24 -0.58 5.24 13.91
C ALA A 24 0.08 6.20 12.89
N LEU A 25 -0.74 6.88 12.08
CA LEU A 25 -0.29 7.87 11.09
C LEU A 25 0.30 9.14 11.73
N SER A 26 -0.12 9.50 12.96
CA SER A 26 0.48 10.61 13.71
C SER A 26 1.84 10.28 14.32
N ALA A 27 2.08 8.99 14.62
CA ALA A 27 3.28 8.53 15.32
C ALA A 27 4.39 8.05 14.37
N LEU A 28 4.04 7.67 13.14
CA LEU A 28 4.95 7.09 12.16
C LEU A 28 4.88 7.86 10.83
N PRO A 29 5.99 7.99 10.09
CA PRO A 29 6.01 8.62 8.76
C PRO A 29 5.44 7.67 7.70
N LEU A 30 4.19 7.25 7.88
CA LEU A 30 3.44 6.36 6.98
C LEU A 30 2.25 7.10 6.39
N GLN A 31 1.77 6.61 5.24
CA GLN A 31 0.59 7.11 4.56
C GLN A 31 -0.36 5.97 4.23
N GLN A 32 -1.67 6.27 4.24
CA GLN A 32 -2.71 5.34 3.84
C GLN A 32 -3.02 5.46 2.35
N GLU A 33 -2.86 4.38 1.59
CA GLU A 33 -3.08 4.37 0.13
C GLU A 33 -4.45 3.80 -0.29
N VAL A 34 -5.16 3.10 0.61
CA VAL A 34 -6.53 2.63 0.36
C VAL A 34 -7.51 3.79 0.57
N ASN A 35 -8.11 4.24 -0.52
CA ASN A 35 -9.08 5.34 -0.54
C ASN A 35 -10.49 4.92 -1.01
N ARG A 36 -10.81 3.64 -0.94
CA ARG A 36 -12.11 3.07 -1.36
C ARG A 36 -12.69 2.20 -0.25
N PRO A 37 -14.03 2.03 -0.20
CA PRO A 37 -14.65 1.16 0.79
C PRO A 37 -14.22 -0.30 0.63
N THR A 38 -13.96 -0.96 1.75
CA THR A 38 -13.51 -2.35 1.81
C THR A 38 -14.51 -3.27 2.49
N ARG A 39 -15.53 -2.72 3.16
CA ARG A 39 -16.69 -3.47 3.69
C ARG A 39 -17.91 -2.57 3.77
N GLY A 40 -18.90 -2.77 2.90
CA GLY A 40 -19.99 -1.81 2.73
C GLY A 40 -19.42 -0.43 2.38
N GLU A 41 -19.83 0.61 3.13
CA GLU A 41 -19.32 1.99 2.98
C GLU A 41 -18.07 2.28 3.84
N LYS A 42 -17.53 1.29 4.55
CA LYS A 42 -16.40 1.47 5.46
C LYS A 42 -15.08 1.04 4.81
N THR A 43 -14.01 1.77 5.10
CA THR A 43 -12.62 1.38 4.77
C THR A 43 -11.99 0.78 6.01
N LEU A 44 -11.98 -0.56 6.10
CA LEU A 44 -11.43 -1.32 7.23
C LEU A 44 -10.11 -2.02 6.89
N ASP A 45 -9.88 -2.27 5.61
CA ASP A 45 -8.65 -2.83 5.09
C ASP A 45 -7.74 -1.68 4.67
N LEU A 46 -6.58 -1.63 5.28
CA LEU A 46 -5.67 -0.49 5.20
C LEU A 46 -4.35 -0.94 4.58
N PHE A 47 -3.68 -0.01 3.90
CA PHE A 47 -2.33 -0.15 3.38
C PHE A 47 -1.53 1.08 3.78
N LEU A 48 -0.74 0.94 4.83
CA LEU A 48 0.14 1.98 5.36
C LEU A 48 1.54 1.80 4.78
N VAL A 49 2.11 2.85 4.20
CA VAL A 49 3.41 2.79 3.52
C VAL A 49 4.25 4.04 3.75
N ASN A 50 5.58 3.93 3.76
CA ASN A 50 6.51 5.05 3.93
C ASN A 50 6.88 5.80 2.63
N VAL A 51 6.11 5.62 1.56
CA VAL A 51 6.29 6.31 0.27
C VAL A 51 4.95 6.87 -0.19
N ASN A 52 4.98 8.09 -0.73
CA ASN A 52 3.77 8.88 -0.89
C ASN A 52 3.25 8.86 -2.33
N ASN A 53 1.96 8.61 -2.53
CA ASN A 53 1.26 8.73 -3.83
C ASN A 53 1.85 7.87 -4.94
N VAL A 54 2.48 6.74 -4.58
CA VAL A 54 3.09 5.82 -5.54
C VAL A 54 2.18 4.63 -5.87
N TYR A 55 0.99 4.56 -5.29
CA TYR A 55 0.00 3.52 -5.60
C TYR A 55 -1.32 4.11 -6.07
N SER A 56 -2.03 3.33 -6.88
CA SER A 56 -3.39 3.62 -7.33
C SER A 56 -4.31 2.49 -6.87
N CYS A 57 -5.32 2.86 -6.08
CA CYS A 57 -6.27 1.93 -5.49
C CYS A 57 -7.45 1.64 -6.42
N HIS A 58 -7.75 0.36 -6.59
CA HIS A 58 -8.86 -0.15 -7.39
C HIS A 58 -9.61 -1.23 -6.62
N ASN A 59 -10.95 -1.20 -6.69
CA ASN A 59 -11.78 -2.30 -6.23
C ASN A 59 -12.21 -3.11 -7.44
N PRO A 60 -11.55 -4.24 -7.76
CA PRO A 60 -12.06 -5.16 -8.77
C PRO A 60 -13.45 -5.69 -8.37
N PRO A 61 -14.23 -6.22 -9.34
CA PRO A 61 -15.51 -6.85 -9.05
C PRO A 61 -15.37 -7.89 -7.93
N LEU A 62 -16.34 -7.92 -7.02
CA LEU A 62 -16.39 -8.90 -5.95
C LEU A 62 -16.38 -10.32 -6.53
N SER A 63 -15.28 -11.03 -6.30
CA SER A 63 -15.15 -12.44 -6.63
C SER A 63 -15.14 -13.24 -5.33
N GLY A 64 -16.28 -13.81 -4.95
CA GLY A 64 -16.35 -14.76 -3.82
C GLY A 64 -17.49 -14.49 -2.84
N ARG A 65 -17.37 -15.08 -1.65
CA ARG A 65 -18.36 -15.01 -0.55
C ARG A 65 -17.92 -14.13 0.62
N SER A 66 -16.81 -13.42 0.48
CA SER A 66 -16.32 -12.47 1.49
C SER A 66 -17.25 -11.27 1.55
N ASP A 67 -17.50 -10.76 2.75
CA ASP A 67 -18.16 -9.47 2.95
C ASP A 67 -17.18 -8.28 2.88
N HIS A 68 -15.88 -8.56 2.76
CA HIS A 68 -14.84 -7.60 2.41
C HIS A 68 -14.58 -7.55 0.90
N ASN A 69 -14.50 -6.34 0.35
CA ASN A 69 -14.08 -6.07 -1.02
C ASN A 69 -12.58 -6.34 -1.21
N LEU A 70 -12.22 -6.93 -2.35
CA LEU A 70 -10.83 -7.00 -2.76
C LEU A 70 -10.32 -5.58 -3.08
N VAL A 71 -9.12 -5.27 -2.62
CA VAL A 71 -8.40 -4.03 -2.94
C VAL A 71 -7.15 -4.38 -3.75
N LEU A 72 -7.03 -3.77 -4.93
CA LEU A 72 -5.86 -3.88 -5.79
C LEU A 72 -5.12 -2.54 -5.82
N LEU A 73 -3.90 -2.53 -5.26
CA LEU A 73 -2.99 -1.39 -5.33
C LEU A 73 -1.98 -1.62 -6.46
N ARG A 74 -1.96 -0.70 -7.44
CA ARG A 74 -1.02 -0.72 -8.56
C ARG A 74 0.01 0.39 -8.41
N PRO A 75 1.32 0.09 -8.45
CA PRO A 75 2.34 1.13 -8.51
C PRO A 75 2.09 2.10 -9.67
N THR A 76 2.15 3.40 -9.41
CA THR A 76 2.03 4.46 -10.42
C THR A 76 3.38 4.81 -11.04
N CYS A 77 4.47 4.58 -10.31
CA CYS A 77 5.83 4.75 -10.83
C CYS A 77 6.13 3.68 -11.90
N ARG A 78 6.56 4.13 -13.08
CA ARG A 78 7.13 3.21 -14.07
C ARG A 78 8.48 2.70 -13.55
N PRO A 79 8.75 1.37 -13.58
CA PRO A 79 10.08 0.88 -13.25
C PRO A 79 11.08 1.57 -14.17
N MET A 80 12.04 2.29 -13.58
CA MET A 80 13.14 2.87 -14.33
C MET A 80 13.97 1.69 -14.84
N THR A 81 13.87 1.40 -16.14
CA THR A 81 14.67 0.35 -16.76
C THR A 81 16.11 0.85 -16.77
N LEU A 82 16.96 0.30 -15.90
CA LEU A 82 18.39 0.54 -15.99
C LEU A 82 18.87 -0.10 -17.29
N ARG A 83 19.08 0.71 -18.34
CA ARG A 83 19.74 0.23 -19.55
C ARG A 83 21.21 -0.01 -19.19
N VAL A 84 21.55 -1.25 -18.91
CA VAL A 84 22.95 -1.66 -18.84
C VAL A 84 23.44 -1.74 -20.27
N HIS A 85 24.24 -0.75 -20.71
CA HIS A 85 24.97 -0.89 -21.97
C HIS A 85 25.92 -2.09 -21.82
N PRO A 86 25.93 -3.04 -22.78
CA PRO A 86 26.92 -4.10 -22.77
C PRO A 86 28.30 -3.44 -22.78
N LYS A 87 29.17 -3.82 -21.83
CA LYS A 87 30.58 -3.47 -21.94
C LYS A 87 31.13 -4.31 -23.09
N GLU A 88 31.47 -3.66 -24.19
CA GLU A 88 32.26 -4.28 -25.25
C GLU A 88 33.63 -4.62 -24.67
N THR A 89 33.96 -5.93 -24.65
CA THR A 89 35.29 -6.48 -24.33
C THR A 89 36.04 -6.77 -25.61
#